data_AF-A0A951MD17-F1
#
_entry.id   AF-A0A951MD17-F1
#
_cell.length_a   1.000
_cell.length_b   1.000
_cell.length_c   1.000
_cell.angle_alpha   90.00
_cell.angle_beta   90.00
_cell.angle_gamma   90.00
#
_symmetry.space_group_name_H-M   'P 1'
#
loop_
_entity.id
_entity.type
_entity.pdbx_description
1 polymer ?
#
loop_
_entity_poly.entity_id
_entity_poly.type
_entity_poly.pdbx_seq_one_letter_code
_entity_poly.pdbx_strand_id
1 'polypeptide(L)'
;IVRGKEKKPVEFGAKAHILQVDGLTFIDKLDFNAFNECTRLKLSVAKHKRFFGPAKQLGADRIYATNKNRVFCTGKKIFTCFPKKGPKKLSKAEKNLSSEISKQRATVMEGVFGTNKNFYGLGKIKVKGEKREKLMIFFGIMTANAVLIAKRRKAKESPTKQKAA
;
A
#
# COMPACT_ATOMS: atom_id res chain seq x y z
N ILE A 1 -6.68 -3.01 -22.52
CA ILE A 1 -7.10 -2.23 -23.71
C ILE A 1 -7.69 -0.92 -23.20
N VAL A 2 -7.06 0.21 -23.53
CA VAL A 2 -7.62 1.53 -23.24
C VAL A 2 -8.75 1.74 -24.24
N ARG A 3 -10.01 1.69 -23.82
CA ARG A 3 -11.15 2.11 -24.66
C ARG A 3 -11.08 3.64 -24.76
N GLY A 4 -10.39 4.15 -25.77
CA GLY A 4 -10.37 5.57 -26.13
C GLY A 4 -11.58 5.95 -26.99
N LYS A 5 -12.07 7.19 -26.87
CA LYS A 5 -12.95 7.79 -27.87
C LYS A 5 -12.09 8.19 -29.09
N GLU A 6 -12.62 8.03 -30.30
CA GLU A 6 -11.94 8.21 -31.60
C GLU A 6 -11.13 9.51 -31.76
N LYS A 7 -11.44 10.59 -31.04
CA LYS A 7 -10.84 11.92 -31.27
C LYS A 7 -9.95 12.47 -30.16
N LYS A 8 -9.91 11.89 -28.95
CA LYS A 8 -9.09 12.42 -27.84
C LYS A 8 -8.52 11.29 -26.96
N PRO A 9 -7.20 11.25 -26.70
CA PRO A 9 -6.67 10.38 -25.66
C PRO A 9 -7.31 10.77 -24.32
N VAL A 10 -7.92 9.79 -23.66
CA VAL A 10 -8.47 10.00 -22.32
C VAL A 10 -7.30 10.09 -21.34
N GLU A 11 -7.06 11.27 -20.80
CA GLU A 11 -6.07 11.49 -19.74
C GLU A 11 -6.59 10.85 -18.44
N PHE A 12 -6.32 9.56 -18.27
CA PHE A 12 -6.41 8.96 -16.95
C PHE A 12 -5.28 9.53 -16.09
N GLY A 13 -5.60 9.93 -14.86
CA GLY A 13 -4.59 10.37 -13.89
C GLY A 13 -3.55 9.28 -13.61
N ALA A 14 -2.39 9.69 -13.09
CA ALA A 14 -1.29 8.78 -12.78
C ALA A 14 -1.74 7.61 -11.89
N LYS A 15 -1.33 6.39 -12.25
CA LYS A 15 -1.58 5.17 -11.48
C LYS A 15 -0.41 4.87 -10.57
N ALA A 16 -0.69 4.81 -9.27
CA ALA A 16 0.29 4.54 -8.23
C ALA A 16 0.10 3.14 -7.65
N HIS A 17 1.17 2.34 -7.67
CA HIS A 17 1.27 1.12 -6.86
C HIS A 17 1.97 1.48 -5.56
N ILE A 18 1.30 1.22 -4.43
CA ILE A 18 1.71 1.73 -3.13
C ILE A 18 1.97 0.57 -2.17
N LEU A 19 3.05 0.69 -1.41
CA LEU A 19 3.40 -0.20 -0.32
C LEU A 19 3.20 0.55 1.00
N GLN A 20 2.58 -0.11 1.97
CA GLN A 20 2.42 0.44 3.32
C GLN A 20 3.21 -0.40 4.33
N VAL A 21 4.02 0.26 5.14
CA VAL A 21 4.83 -0.37 6.19
C VAL A 21 4.73 0.48 7.45
N ASP A 22 4.29 -0.12 8.55
CA ASP A 22 4.11 0.57 9.83
C ASP A 22 3.34 1.89 9.66
N GLY A 23 2.23 1.87 8.90
CA GLY A 23 1.39 3.04 8.61
C GLY A 23 2.01 4.09 7.65
N LEU A 24 3.30 4.00 7.32
CA LEU A 24 3.95 4.86 6.34
C LEU A 24 3.72 4.37 4.92
N THR A 25 3.63 5.31 3.98
CA THR A 25 3.22 5.05 2.59
C THR A 25 4.38 5.24 1.63
N PHE A 26 4.66 4.25 0.80
CA PHE A 26 5.76 4.29 -0.17
C PHE A 26 5.24 4.04 -1.58
N ILE A 27 5.69 4.85 -2.52
CA ILE A 27 5.40 4.66 -3.95
C ILE A 27 6.32 3.55 -4.48
N ASP A 28 5.76 2.41 -4.85
CA ASP A 28 6.50 1.31 -5.47
C ASP A 28 6.56 1.42 -7.01
N LYS A 29 5.47 1.90 -7.62
CA LYS A 29 5.41 2.29 -9.04
C LYS A 29 4.53 3.51 -9.20
N LEU A 30 4.90 4.40 -10.12
CA LEU A 30 4.05 5.49 -10.55
C LEU A 30 4.15 5.65 -12.07
N ASP A 31 3.03 5.45 -12.76
CA ASP A 31 2.98 5.38 -14.21
C ASP A 31 1.63 5.89 -14.72
N PHE A 32 1.61 6.57 -15.86
CA PHE A 32 0.36 7.02 -16.49
C PHE A 32 -0.28 5.91 -17.31
N ASN A 33 0.54 4.94 -17.75
CA ASN A 33 0.06 3.76 -18.44
C ASN A 33 -0.49 2.74 -17.45
N ALA A 34 -1.51 1.98 -17.88
CA ALA A 34 -1.99 0.84 -17.12
C ALA A 34 -0.89 -0.23 -17.01
N PHE A 35 -0.67 -0.75 -15.81
CA PHE A 35 0.26 -1.86 -15.60
C PHE A 35 -0.40 -2.95 -14.76
N ASN A 36 0.04 -4.20 -14.97
CA ASN A 36 -0.47 -5.34 -14.22
C ASN A 36 0.19 -5.39 -12.83
N GLU A 37 -0.54 -4.94 -11.83
CA GLU A 37 -0.08 -4.88 -10.45
C GLU A 37 0.26 -6.26 -9.87
N CYS A 38 -0.44 -7.33 -10.27
CA CYS A 38 -0.25 -8.68 -9.72
C CYS A 38 1.17 -9.20 -9.89
N THR A 39 1.84 -8.80 -10.98
CA THR A 39 3.22 -9.21 -11.30
C THR A 39 4.25 -8.55 -10.39
N ARG A 40 3.88 -7.46 -9.73
CA ARG A 40 4.78 -6.64 -8.93
C ARG A 40 5.01 -7.15 -7.52
N LEU A 41 4.15 -8.03 -7.01
CA LEU A 41 4.22 -8.54 -5.62
C LEU A 41 5.63 -8.97 -5.22
N LYS A 42 6.32 -9.71 -6.10
CA LYS A 42 7.69 -10.19 -5.86
C LYS A 42 8.69 -9.04 -5.72
N LEU A 43 8.60 -8.04 -6.60
CA LEU A 43 9.42 -6.83 -6.52
C LEU A 43 9.11 -6.03 -5.25
N SER A 44 7.83 -5.88 -4.91
CA SER A 44 7.43 -5.12 -3.71
C SER A 44 7.92 -5.81 -2.44
N VAL A 45 7.85 -7.15 -2.36
CA VAL A 45 8.42 -7.93 -1.25
C VAL A 45 9.95 -7.84 -1.22
N ALA A 46 10.63 -7.83 -2.37
CA ALA A 46 12.08 -7.65 -2.43
C ALA A 46 12.51 -6.25 -1.95
N LYS A 47 11.79 -5.21 -2.35
CA LYS A 47 12.00 -3.83 -1.86
C LYS A 47 11.73 -3.73 -0.37
N HIS A 48 10.64 -4.32 0.12
CA HIS A 48 10.38 -4.40 1.55
C HIS A 48 11.56 -5.06 2.28
N LYS A 49 12.07 -6.17 1.76
CA LYS A 49 13.23 -6.86 2.33
C LYS A 49 14.47 -5.97 2.39
N ARG A 50 14.72 -5.18 1.35
CA ARG A 50 15.88 -4.28 1.27
C ARG A 50 15.83 -3.17 2.33
N PHE A 51 14.66 -2.59 2.59
CA PHE A 51 14.53 -1.42 3.47
C PHE A 51 14.14 -1.76 4.92
N PHE A 52 13.30 -2.78 5.11
CA PHE A 52 12.70 -3.11 6.41
C PHE A 52 13.01 -4.54 6.89
N GLY A 53 13.73 -5.32 6.09
CA GLY A 53 13.98 -6.73 6.37
C GLY A 53 12.82 -7.66 5.96
N PRO A 54 12.93 -8.96 6.25
CA PRO A 54 12.00 -9.97 5.74
C PRO A 54 10.58 -9.78 6.29
N ALA A 55 9.60 -9.68 5.39
CA ALA A 55 8.19 -9.65 5.77
C ALA A 55 7.75 -11.03 6.28
N LYS A 56 7.04 -11.08 7.41
CA LYS A 56 6.40 -12.31 7.92
C LYS A 56 4.93 -12.42 7.51
N GLN A 57 4.28 -11.27 7.34
CA GLN A 57 2.87 -11.14 7.00
C GLN A 57 2.70 -10.17 5.83
N LEU A 58 1.71 -10.41 4.97
CA LEU A 58 1.44 -9.59 3.81
C LEU A 58 -0.07 -9.49 3.55
N GLY A 59 -0.60 -8.28 3.64
CA GLY A 59 -1.94 -7.93 3.17
C GLY A 59 -1.87 -7.37 1.76
N ALA A 60 -2.68 -7.89 0.83
CA ALA A 60 -2.76 -7.40 -0.54
C ALA A 60 -4.16 -7.63 -1.12
N ASP A 61 -4.51 -6.93 -2.20
CA ASP A 61 -5.78 -7.14 -2.89
C ASP A 61 -5.94 -8.55 -3.46
N ARG A 62 -7.19 -8.94 -3.68
CA ARG A 62 -7.55 -10.24 -4.27
C ARG A 62 -6.92 -10.44 -5.65
N ILE A 63 -6.64 -9.36 -6.39
CA ILE A 63 -6.00 -9.44 -7.69
C ILE A 63 -4.57 -10.01 -7.61
N TYR A 64 -3.84 -9.79 -6.50
CA TYR A 64 -2.51 -10.36 -6.29
C TYR A 64 -2.54 -11.85 -6.00
N ALA A 65 -3.73 -12.42 -5.80
CA ALA A 65 -3.94 -13.77 -5.32
C ALA A 65 -3.78 -14.85 -6.42
N THR A 66 -2.72 -14.74 -7.23
CA THR A 66 -2.38 -15.67 -8.32
C THR A 66 -1.62 -16.90 -7.81
N ASN A 67 -1.62 -18.00 -8.58
CA ASN A 67 -0.87 -19.22 -8.22
C ASN A 67 0.63 -18.94 -8.05
N LYS A 68 1.23 -18.18 -8.98
CA LYS A 68 2.65 -17.80 -8.93
C LYS A 68 3.00 -17.03 -7.64
N ASN A 69 2.10 -16.16 -7.20
CA ASN A 69 2.28 -15.39 -5.97
C ASN A 69 2.07 -16.22 -4.71
N ARG A 70 1.14 -17.18 -4.72
CA ARG A 70 0.94 -18.12 -3.60
C ARG A 70 2.19 -18.95 -3.35
N VAL A 71 2.70 -19.60 -4.39
CA VAL A 71 3.91 -20.42 -4.31
C VAL A 71 5.08 -19.60 -3.81
N PHE A 72 5.24 -18.37 -4.30
CA PHE A 72 6.27 -17.46 -3.83
C PHE A 72 6.14 -17.12 -2.34
N CYS A 73 4.96 -16.71 -1.88
CA CYS A 73 4.73 -16.35 -0.47
C CYS A 73 4.93 -17.56 0.45
N THR A 74 4.40 -18.73 0.07
CA THR A 74 4.60 -19.98 0.82
C THR A 74 6.07 -20.37 0.91
N GLY A 75 6.82 -20.30 -0.20
CA GLY A 75 8.26 -20.60 -0.22
C GLY A 75 9.09 -19.62 0.62
N LYS A 76 8.63 -18.38 0.78
CA LYS A 76 9.26 -17.36 1.65
C LYS A 76 8.73 -17.38 3.09
N LYS A 77 7.83 -18.32 3.44
CA LYS A 77 7.16 -18.39 4.76
C LYS A 77 6.41 -17.10 5.13
N ILE A 78 5.84 -16.42 4.15
CA ILE A 78 5.05 -15.20 4.32
C ILE A 78 3.57 -15.60 4.46
N PHE A 79 2.97 -15.27 5.60
CA PHE A 79 1.54 -15.46 5.80
C PHE A 79 0.75 -14.37 5.07
N THR A 80 -0.27 -14.74 4.31
CA THR A 80 -1.05 -13.79 3.47
C THR A 80 -2.53 -13.87 3.78
N CYS A 81 -3.28 -12.79 3.55
CA CYS A 81 -4.75 -12.80 3.61
C CYS A 81 -5.44 -13.47 2.40
N PHE A 82 -4.67 -14.13 1.54
CA PHE A 82 -5.21 -14.71 0.32
C PHE A 82 -6.09 -15.94 0.60
N PRO A 83 -7.20 -16.10 -0.14
CA PRO A 83 -8.01 -17.31 -0.04
C PRO A 83 -7.18 -18.54 -0.46
N LYS A 84 -7.11 -19.56 0.40
CA LYS A 84 -6.44 -20.84 0.08
C LYS A 84 -7.13 -21.50 -1.12
N LYS A 85 -6.33 -22.16 -1.97
CA LYS A 85 -6.83 -23.00 -3.07
C LYS A 85 -6.75 -24.46 -2.67
N GLY A 86 -7.73 -25.25 -3.11
CA GLY A 86 -7.81 -26.69 -2.87
C GLY A 86 -8.50 -27.06 -1.55
N PRO A 87 -8.50 -28.35 -1.19
CA PRO A 87 -9.30 -28.89 -0.10
C PRO A 87 -8.80 -28.47 1.29
N LYS A 88 -7.56 -27.95 1.39
CA LYS A 88 -6.96 -27.52 2.66
C LYS A 88 -7.67 -26.27 3.20
N LYS A 89 -8.51 -26.47 4.20
CA LYS A 89 -9.15 -25.39 4.97
C LYS A 89 -8.12 -24.72 5.87
N LEU A 90 -8.30 -23.42 6.10
CA LEU A 90 -7.57 -22.69 7.14
C LEU A 90 -8.00 -23.19 8.53
N SER A 91 -7.05 -23.33 9.44
CA SER A 91 -7.32 -23.45 10.87
C SER A 91 -8.10 -22.24 11.38
N LYS A 92 -8.84 -22.36 12.49
CA LYS A 92 -9.58 -21.25 13.11
C LYS A 92 -8.65 -20.06 13.40
N ALA A 93 -7.44 -20.31 13.88
CA ALA A 93 -6.45 -19.28 14.14
C ALA A 93 -5.97 -18.60 12.85
N GLU A 94 -5.68 -19.37 11.79
CA GLU A 94 -5.27 -18.82 10.50
C GLU A 94 -6.39 -17.99 9.85
N LYS A 95 -7.66 -18.42 9.99
CA LYS A 95 -8.82 -17.65 9.50
C LYS A 95 -8.91 -16.30 10.20
N ASN A 96 -8.76 -16.28 11.52
CA ASN A 96 -8.79 -15.04 12.30
C ASN A 96 -7.66 -14.10 11.87
N LEU A 97 -6.43 -14.61 11.76
CA LEU A 97 -5.28 -13.81 11.32
C LEU A 97 -5.47 -13.29 9.88
N SER A 98 -5.95 -14.13 8.96
CA SER A 98 -6.22 -13.72 7.58
C SER A 98 -7.29 -12.64 7.50
N SER A 99 -8.33 -12.74 8.33
CA SER A 99 -9.41 -11.75 8.44
C SER A 99 -8.86 -10.43 8.96
N GLU A 100 -8.06 -10.47 10.02
CA GLU A 100 -7.46 -9.27 10.62
C GLU A 100 -6.52 -8.56 9.64
N ILE A 101 -5.63 -9.30 8.96
CA ILE A 101 -4.75 -8.73 7.93
C ILE A 101 -5.58 -8.09 6.81
N SER A 102 -6.69 -8.72 6.39
CA SER A 102 -7.57 -8.17 5.36
C SER A 102 -8.26 -6.88 5.80
N LYS A 103 -8.74 -6.84 7.05
CA LYS A 103 -9.36 -5.65 7.67
C LYS A 103 -8.36 -4.50 7.78
N GLN A 104 -7.21 -4.75 8.41
CA GLN A 104 -6.13 -3.77 8.54
C GLN A 104 -5.71 -3.22 7.19
N ARG A 105 -5.48 -4.09 6.20
CA ARG A 105 -5.17 -3.67 4.84
C ARG A 105 -6.26 -2.78 4.25
N ALA A 106 -7.55 -3.11 4.41
CA ALA A 106 -8.63 -2.28 3.87
C ALA A 106 -8.72 -0.92 4.57
N THR A 107 -8.90 -0.94 5.89
CA THR A 107 -9.18 0.25 6.71
C THR A 107 -8.00 1.22 6.71
N VAL A 108 -6.78 0.73 6.89
CA VAL A 108 -5.60 1.60 6.98
C VAL A 108 -5.26 2.20 5.61
N MET A 109 -5.34 1.41 4.53
CA MET A 109 -5.07 1.92 3.18
C MET A 109 -6.12 2.95 2.75
N GLU A 110 -7.40 2.67 2.98
CA GLU A 110 -8.49 3.60 2.65
C GLU A 110 -8.35 4.92 3.43
N GLY A 111 -8.10 4.85 4.73
CA GLY A 111 -7.87 6.03 5.56
C GLY A 111 -6.70 6.87 5.07
N VAL A 112 -5.58 6.24 4.71
CA VAL A 112 -4.42 6.94 4.15
C VAL A 112 -4.73 7.56 2.79
N PHE A 113 -5.45 6.86 1.92
CA PHE A 113 -5.85 7.44 0.63
C PHE A 113 -6.77 8.64 0.80
N GLY A 114 -7.75 8.57 1.70
CA GLY A 114 -8.63 9.68 2.03
C GLY A 114 -7.82 10.87 2.58
N THR A 115 -6.92 10.61 3.52
CA THR A 115 -6.06 11.64 4.12
C THR A 115 -5.19 12.32 3.06
N ASN A 116 -4.54 11.54 2.20
CA ASN A 116 -3.67 12.05 1.15
C ASN A 116 -4.43 12.89 0.13
N LYS A 117 -5.65 12.48 -0.23
CA LYS A 117 -6.49 13.22 -1.17
C LYS A 117 -7.00 14.53 -0.59
N ASN A 118 -7.51 14.50 0.65
CA ASN A 118 -8.19 15.64 1.27
C ASN A 118 -7.22 16.67 1.86
N PHE A 119 -6.12 16.22 2.48
CA PHE A 119 -5.23 17.11 3.25
C PHE A 119 -3.86 17.34 2.61
N TYR A 120 -3.42 16.46 1.71
CA TYR A 120 -2.08 16.53 1.09
C TYR A 120 -2.13 16.75 -0.42
N GLY A 121 -3.23 17.30 -0.93
CA GLY A 121 -3.32 17.80 -2.31
C GLY A 121 -3.37 16.73 -3.40
N LEU A 122 -3.56 15.45 -3.06
CA LEU A 122 -3.66 14.37 -4.05
C LEU A 122 -5.09 14.18 -4.60
N GLY A 123 -6.08 14.94 -4.09
CA GLY A 123 -7.46 14.87 -4.58
C GLY A 123 -7.62 15.43 -5.99
N LYS A 124 -6.91 16.54 -6.29
CA LYS A 124 -6.86 17.15 -7.62
C LYS A 124 -5.51 17.80 -7.87
N ILE A 125 -4.72 17.17 -8.72
CA ILE A 125 -3.42 17.69 -9.14
C ILE A 125 -3.64 18.73 -10.23
N LYS A 126 -3.30 19.99 -9.96
CA LYS A 126 -3.51 21.11 -10.89
C LYS A 126 -2.34 21.31 -11.87
N VAL A 127 -1.17 20.78 -11.54
CA VAL A 127 0.02 20.91 -12.39
C VAL A 127 -0.13 20.04 -13.62
N LYS A 128 0.36 20.52 -14.77
CA LYS A 128 0.34 19.78 -16.03
C LYS A 128 1.73 19.25 -16.37
N GLY A 129 1.78 18.00 -16.81
CA GLY A 129 2.97 17.39 -17.37
C GLY A 129 3.52 16.29 -16.47
N GLU A 130 3.89 15.18 -17.11
CA GLU A 130 4.19 13.91 -16.46
C GLU A 130 5.17 14.02 -15.28
N LYS A 131 6.31 14.69 -15.49
CA LYS A 131 7.35 14.86 -14.45
C LYS A 131 6.86 15.70 -13.28
N ARG A 132 6.13 16.77 -13.56
CA ARG A 132 5.62 17.72 -12.54
C ARG A 132 4.51 17.07 -11.72
N GLU A 133 3.62 16.33 -12.37
CA GLU A 133 2.57 15.58 -11.69
C GLU A 133 3.15 14.47 -10.79
N LYS A 134 4.13 13.71 -11.28
CA LYS A 134 4.84 12.71 -10.47
C LYS A 134 5.51 13.33 -9.25
N LEU A 135 6.14 14.49 -9.43
CA LEU A 135 6.78 15.24 -8.35
C LEU A 135 5.76 15.67 -7.29
N MET A 136 4.61 16.21 -7.69
CA MET A 136 3.54 16.60 -6.76
C MET A 136 2.98 15.41 -5.99
N ILE A 137 2.79 14.26 -6.64
CA ILE A 137 2.36 13.02 -5.98
C ILE A 137 3.37 12.59 -4.93
N PHE A 138 4.66 12.60 -5.30
CA PHE A 138 5.73 12.24 -4.40
C PHE A 138 5.78 13.15 -3.18
N PHE A 139 5.72 14.48 -3.37
CA PHE A 139 5.70 15.43 -2.27
C PHE A 139 4.48 15.25 -1.36
N GLY A 140 3.28 15.05 -1.92
CA GLY A 140 2.09 14.83 -1.10
C GLY A 140 2.23 13.62 -0.17
N ILE A 141 2.75 12.49 -0.67
CA ILE A 141 2.98 11.28 0.13
C ILE A 141 4.11 11.50 1.15
N MET A 142 5.22 12.13 0.76
CA MET A 142 6.33 12.41 1.68
C MET A 142 5.93 13.34 2.81
N THR A 143 5.15 14.39 2.53
CA THR A 143 4.64 15.31 3.55
C THR A 143 3.71 14.58 4.52
N ALA A 144 2.81 13.71 4.02
CA ALA A 144 1.95 12.90 4.88
C ALA A 144 2.76 11.99 5.83
N ASN A 145 3.79 11.34 5.29
CA ASN A 145 4.71 10.53 6.09
C ASN A 145 5.48 11.37 7.12
N ALA A 146 5.99 12.54 6.74
CA ALA A 146 6.75 13.43 7.62
C ALA A 146 5.90 13.88 8.82
N VAL A 147 4.63 14.26 8.58
CA VAL A 147 3.68 14.60 9.65
C VAL A 147 3.42 13.41 10.57
N LEU A 148 3.25 12.20 10.02
CA LEU A 148 3.05 10.99 10.82
C LEU A 148 4.26 10.69 11.70
N ILE A 149 5.47 10.80 11.16
CA ILE A 149 6.73 10.62 11.89
C ILE A 149 6.86 11.68 12.99
N ALA A 150 6.57 12.95 12.70
CA ALA A 150 6.63 14.03 13.67
C ALA A 150 5.65 13.80 14.84
N LYS A 151 4.41 13.38 14.55
CA LYS A 151 3.42 13.01 15.59
C LYS A 151 3.92 11.86 16.46
N ARG A 152 4.53 10.83 15.86
CA ARG A 152 5.10 9.69 16.58
C ARG A 152 6.28 10.07 17.48
N ARG A 153 7.15 10.98 17.02
CA ARG A 153 8.27 11.50 17.82
C ARG A 153 7.76 12.26 19.04
N LYS A 154 6.82 13.19 18.84
CA LYS A 154 6.17 13.93 19.95
C LYS A 154 5.53 13.01 20.98
N ALA A 155 4.81 11.97 20.53
CA ALA A 155 4.18 11.00 21.43
C ALA A 155 5.19 10.17 22.23
N LYS A 156 6.39 9.90 21.68
CA LYS A 156 7.47 9.21 22.39
C LYS A 156 8.20 10.13 23.38
N GLU A 157 8.34 11.41 23.05
CA GLU A 157 8.95 12.45 23.90
C GLU A 157 8.07 12.85 25.08
N SER A 158 6.79 12.50 25.06
CA SER A 158 5.87 12.66 26.19
C SER A 158 5.64 11.35 26.96
N PRO A 159 6.59 10.83 27.77
CA PRO A 159 6.26 9.80 28.75
C PRO A 159 5.60 10.45 29.97
N THR A 160 4.36 10.04 30.24
CA THR A 160 3.68 10.03 31.55
C THR A 160 3.81 11.31 32.39
N LYS A 161 2.85 12.24 32.28
CA LYS A 161 2.39 12.92 33.50
C LYS A 161 1.85 11.80 34.39
N GLN A 162 2.66 11.41 35.37
CA GLN A 162 2.26 10.49 36.43
C GLN A 162 0.88 10.95 36.91
N LYS A 163 -0.09 10.03 36.89
CA LYS A 163 -1.23 10.12 37.80
C LYS A 163 -0.62 10.03 39.21
N ALA A 164 -0.23 11.17 39.76
CA ALA A 164 0.13 11.30 41.15
C ALA A 164 -1.18 11.44 41.93
N ALA A 165 -1.41 10.48 42.83
CA ALA A 165 -2.39 10.42 43.91
C ALA A 165 -3.86 10.71 43.57
#